data_AF-A0A942SGQ7-F1
#
_entry.id   AF-A0A942SGQ7-F1
#
_cell.length_a   1.000
_cell.length_b   1.000
_cell.length_c   1.000
_cell.angle_alpha   90.00
_cell.angle_beta   90.00
_cell.angle_gamma   90.00
#
_symmetry.space_group_name_H-M   'P 1'
#
loop_
_entity.id
_entity.type
_entity.pdbx_description
1 polymer ?
#
loop_
_entity_poly.entity_id
_entity_poly.type
_entity_poly.pdbx_seq_one_letter_code
_entity_poly.pdbx_strand_id
1 'polypeptide(L)'
;MTALELQNHLYSFIQPQLKEITIKVEINKEEESEIKHRIYFTDHSFLNLYPKQRYHKLIHLIPDEFYHEHLEKTYWFELAPGEESQDLNYHDDETIAEIKEPILSILRYKVNFVSLLDKEFTNNNTVCKGDFALSKEILNQLGFSEEDQFDIFHVLMNEGGYCDCEILYNVFKESNYAQAYWATRT
;
A
#
# COMPACT_ATOMS: atom_id res chain seq x y z
N MET A 1 1.93 -27.51 3.54
CA MET A 1 2.61 -27.10 2.30
C MET A 1 4.08 -26.89 2.61
N THR A 2 4.98 -27.40 1.79
CA THR A 2 6.43 -27.15 1.90
C THR A 2 6.78 -25.73 1.42
N ALA A 3 7.98 -25.23 1.77
CA ALA A 3 8.44 -23.93 1.30
C ALA A 3 8.50 -23.83 -0.24
N LEU A 4 8.94 -24.90 -0.92
CA LEU A 4 9.02 -24.95 -2.38
C LEU A 4 7.64 -24.94 -3.05
N GLU A 5 6.70 -25.73 -2.53
CA GLU A 5 5.31 -25.73 -3.05
C GLU A 5 4.67 -24.35 -2.88
N LEU A 6 4.83 -23.73 -1.70
CA LEU A 6 4.30 -22.40 -1.43
C LEU A 6 4.89 -21.36 -2.39
N GLN A 7 6.22 -21.39 -2.58
CA GLN A 7 6.90 -20.50 -3.50
C GLN A 7 6.38 -20.64 -4.94
N ASN A 8 6.17 -21.86 -5.42
CA ASN A 8 5.67 -22.12 -6.78
C ASN A 8 4.23 -21.60 -6.97
N HIS A 9 3.37 -21.78 -5.97
CA HIS A 9 2.02 -21.21 -6.01
C HIS A 9 2.05 -19.68 -6.07
N LEU A 10 2.83 -19.04 -5.21
CA LEU A 10 2.99 -17.58 -5.21
C LEU A 10 3.50 -17.05 -6.56
N TYR A 11 4.48 -17.70 -7.18
CA TYR A 11 4.91 -17.36 -8.53
C TYR A 11 3.76 -17.46 -9.54
N SER A 12 2.96 -18.54 -9.48
CA SER A 12 1.86 -18.75 -10.42
C SER A 12 0.78 -17.65 -10.34
N PHE A 13 0.58 -17.05 -9.16
CA PHE A 13 -0.38 -15.98 -8.95
C PHE A 13 0.18 -14.61 -9.33
N ILE A 14 1.43 -14.33 -8.93
CA ILE A 14 1.97 -12.97 -8.94
C ILE A 14 2.73 -12.65 -10.24
N GLN A 15 3.52 -13.60 -10.75
CA GLN A 15 4.38 -13.38 -11.91
C GLN A 15 3.66 -12.96 -13.21
N PRO A 16 2.40 -13.33 -13.48
CA PRO A 16 1.66 -12.80 -14.62
C PRO A 16 1.59 -11.27 -14.68
N GLN A 17 1.55 -10.61 -13.51
CA GLN A 17 1.48 -9.15 -13.40
C GLN A 17 2.83 -8.51 -13.04
N LEU A 18 3.65 -9.20 -12.23
CA LEU A 18 4.98 -8.75 -11.83
C LEU A 18 6.05 -9.70 -12.38
N LYS A 19 6.40 -9.50 -13.66
CA LYS A 19 7.22 -10.46 -14.42
C LYS A 19 8.62 -10.67 -13.86
N GLU A 20 9.18 -9.65 -13.21
CA GLU A 20 10.54 -9.62 -12.69
C GLU A 20 10.62 -9.93 -11.19
N ILE A 21 9.48 -10.26 -10.56
CA ILE A 21 9.45 -10.53 -9.13
C ILE A 21 10.30 -11.75 -8.79
N THR A 22 11.07 -11.62 -7.71
CA THR A 22 11.75 -12.73 -7.06
C THR A 22 11.01 -13.05 -5.76
N ILE A 23 10.61 -14.31 -5.60
CA ILE A 23 9.93 -14.82 -4.41
C ILE A 23 10.82 -15.88 -3.77
N LYS A 24 11.14 -15.68 -2.48
CA LYS A 24 11.89 -16.62 -1.66
C LYS A 24 11.07 -17.00 -0.44
N VAL A 25 10.90 -18.31 -0.20
CA VAL A 25 10.23 -18.82 0.99
C VAL A 25 11.24 -19.54 1.88
N GLU A 26 11.32 -19.12 3.14
CA GLU A 26 12.16 -19.74 4.16
C GLU A 26 11.29 -20.33 5.27
N ILE A 27 11.77 -21.43 5.87
CA ILE A 27 11.16 -21.96 7.09
C ILE A 27 11.54 -21.05 8.25
N ASN A 28 10.54 -20.62 9.02
CA ASN A 28 10.80 -19.89 10.26
C ASN A 28 11.40 -20.86 11.28
N LYS A 29 12.54 -20.48 11.87
CA LYS A 29 13.30 -21.32 12.81
C LYS A 29 13.06 -20.96 14.27
N GLU A 30 12.21 -19.98 14.53
CA GLU A 30 11.83 -19.58 15.88
C GLU A 30 10.96 -20.67 16.50
N GLU A 31 11.52 -21.41 17.47
CA GLU A 31 10.96 -22.66 18.01
C GLU A 31 9.59 -22.50 18.68
N GLU A 32 9.22 -21.28 19.07
CA GLU A 32 7.95 -20.97 19.76
C GLU A 32 6.95 -20.18 18.90
N SER A 33 7.28 -19.93 17.62
CA SER A 33 6.41 -19.15 16.74
C SER A 33 5.35 -20.01 16.05
N GLU A 34 4.08 -19.57 16.07
CA GLU A 34 3.03 -20.18 15.25
C GLU A 34 3.24 -19.93 13.74
N ILE A 35 4.11 -18.97 13.40
CA ILE A 35 4.41 -18.60 12.03
C ILE A 35 5.43 -19.56 11.45
N LYS A 36 5.03 -20.27 10.38
CA LYS A 36 5.83 -21.35 9.79
C LYS A 36 6.81 -20.88 8.74
N HIS A 37 6.49 -19.81 8.01
CA HIS A 37 7.27 -19.36 6.86
C HIS A 37 7.54 -17.86 6.91
N ARG A 38 8.71 -17.48 6.39
CA ARG A 38 9.12 -16.12 6.06
C ARG A 38 9.17 -16.01 4.54
N ILE A 39 8.47 -15.04 3.97
CA ILE A 39 8.31 -14.88 2.53
C ILE A 39 8.86 -13.53 2.13
N TYR A 40 9.81 -13.55 1.20
CA TYR A 40 10.45 -12.34 0.69
C TYR A 40 10.01 -12.16 -0.75
N PHE A 41 9.48 -10.97 -1.05
CA PHE A 41 9.08 -10.55 -2.36
C PHE A 41 9.99 -9.40 -2.79
N THR A 42 10.70 -9.54 -3.90
CA THR A 42 11.60 -8.50 -4.40
C THR A 42 11.28 -8.13 -5.83
N ASP A 43 10.98 -6.86 -6.10
CA ASP A 43 10.63 -6.37 -7.43
C ASP A 43 11.05 -4.90 -7.62
N HIS A 44 11.53 -4.53 -8.80
CA HIS A 44 11.95 -3.14 -9.09
C HIS A 44 10.81 -2.12 -8.96
N SER A 45 9.56 -2.53 -9.20
CA SER A 45 8.40 -1.63 -9.08
C SER A 45 8.13 -1.17 -7.65
N PHE A 46 8.82 -1.73 -6.66
CA PHE A 46 8.68 -1.36 -5.24
C PHE A 46 9.50 -0.14 -4.82
N LEU A 47 10.47 0.31 -5.63
CA LEU A 47 11.43 1.38 -5.27
C LEU A 47 10.80 2.68 -4.74
N ASN A 48 9.60 3.05 -5.21
CA ASN A 48 8.95 4.31 -4.83
C ASN A 48 7.68 4.13 -3.99
N LEU A 49 7.41 2.89 -3.59
CA LEU A 49 6.21 2.50 -2.85
C LEU A 49 6.54 2.30 -1.38
N TYR A 50 5.64 2.73 -0.50
CA TYR A 50 5.69 2.35 0.91
C TYR A 50 5.44 0.84 1.06
N PRO A 51 6.00 0.19 2.09
CA PRO A 51 5.80 -1.24 2.31
C PRO A 51 4.32 -1.68 2.31
N LYS A 52 3.42 -0.91 2.96
CA LYS A 52 1.96 -1.17 2.92
C LYS A 52 1.36 -1.11 1.50
N GLN A 53 1.86 -0.24 0.61
CA GLN A 53 1.42 -0.22 -0.80
C GLN A 53 1.90 -1.47 -1.55
N ARG A 54 3.12 -1.95 -1.26
CA ARG A 54 3.68 -3.16 -1.88
C ARG A 54 2.87 -4.38 -1.44
N TYR A 55 2.54 -4.49 -0.15
CA TYR A 55 1.63 -5.51 0.37
C TYR A 55 0.26 -5.45 -0.32
N HIS A 56 -0.38 -4.27 -0.36
CA HIS A 56 -1.67 -4.07 -1.02
C HIS A 56 -1.66 -4.50 -2.50
N LYS A 57 -0.56 -4.23 -3.20
CA LYS A 57 -0.37 -4.66 -4.59
C LYS A 57 -0.28 -6.18 -4.72
N LEU A 58 0.40 -6.86 -3.78
CA LEU A 58 0.57 -8.31 -3.81
C LEU A 58 -0.69 -9.07 -3.39
N ILE A 59 -1.36 -8.62 -2.33
CA ILE A 59 -2.52 -9.34 -1.78
C ILE A 59 -3.64 -9.48 -2.80
N HIS A 60 -3.86 -8.46 -3.63
CA HIS A 60 -4.86 -8.48 -4.71
C HIS A 60 -4.55 -9.43 -5.87
N LEU A 61 -3.34 -9.98 -5.94
CA LEU A 61 -2.94 -10.96 -6.95
C LEU A 61 -3.15 -12.39 -6.47
N ILE A 62 -3.35 -12.59 -5.17
CA ILE A 62 -3.45 -13.91 -4.55
C ILE A 62 -4.92 -14.21 -4.26
N PRO A 63 -5.42 -15.42 -4.60
CA PRO A 63 -6.78 -15.80 -4.25
C PRO A 63 -7.02 -15.76 -2.73
N ASP A 64 -8.13 -15.15 -2.29
CA ASP A 64 -8.48 -14.99 -0.87
C ASP A 64 -8.43 -16.32 -0.09
N GLU A 65 -8.98 -17.39 -0.67
CA GLU A 65 -8.97 -18.74 -0.06
C GLU A 65 -7.54 -19.22 0.20
N PHE A 66 -6.63 -19.04 -0.78
CA PHE A 66 -5.23 -19.43 -0.62
C PHE A 66 -4.53 -18.60 0.46
N TYR A 67 -4.85 -17.31 0.56
CA TYR A 67 -4.31 -16.45 1.61
C TYR A 67 -4.70 -16.95 3.00
N HIS A 68 -5.99 -17.19 3.23
CA HIS A 68 -6.49 -17.65 4.53
C HIS A 68 -5.96 -19.04 4.90
N GLU A 69 -5.85 -19.96 3.94
CA GLU A 69 -5.38 -21.32 4.24
C GLU A 69 -3.86 -21.41 4.47
N HIS A 70 -3.06 -20.54 3.85
CA HIS A 70 -1.61 -20.75 3.75
C HIS A 70 -0.73 -19.55 4.10
N LEU A 71 -1.26 -18.32 4.08
CA LEU A 71 -0.46 -17.09 4.20
C LEU A 71 -0.78 -16.25 5.44
N GLU A 72 -1.98 -16.37 6.02
CA GLU A 72 -2.37 -15.59 7.22
C GLU A 72 -1.38 -15.73 8.39
N LYS A 73 -0.73 -16.89 8.52
CA LYS A 73 0.30 -17.17 9.53
C LYS A 73 1.71 -17.22 8.94
N THR A 74 2.07 -16.21 8.15
CA THR A 74 3.40 -16.05 7.55
C THR A 74 3.92 -14.63 7.75
N TYR A 75 5.24 -14.48 7.81
CA TYR A 75 5.86 -13.16 7.74
C TYR A 75 6.12 -12.80 6.28
N TRP A 76 5.76 -11.58 5.90
CA TRP A 76 5.98 -11.05 4.57
C TRP A 76 7.00 -9.92 4.63
N PHE A 77 7.87 -9.88 3.61
CA PHE A 77 8.87 -8.85 3.43
C PHE A 77 8.82 -8.39 1.97
N GLU A 78 8.18 -7.24 1.72
CA GLU A 78 8.05 -6.65 0.37
C GLU A 78 9.18 -5.66 0.11
N LEU A 79 10.26 -6.12 -0.53
CA LEU A 79 11.53 -5.43 -0.64
C LEU A 79 11.75 -4.84 -2.04
N ALA A 80 12.20 -3.60 -2.13
CA ALA A 80 12.84 -3.11 -3.33
C ALA A 80 14.25 -3.73 -3.48
N PRO A 81 14.84 -3.72 -4.68
CA PRO A 81 16.17 -4.27 -4.90
C PRO A 81 17.21 -3.61 -3.99
N GLY A 82 17.90 -4.42 -3.19
CA GLY A 82 18.95 -3.97 -2.26
C GLY A 82 18.47 -3.62 -0.85
N GLU A 83 17.16 -3.65 -0.58
CA GLU A 83 16.62 -3.52 0.77
C GLU A 83 16.71 -4.85 1.53
N GLU A 84 16.87 -4.76 2.86
CA GLU A 84 16.78 -5.86 3.80
C GLU A 84 15.53 -5.75 4.67
N SER A 85 15.15 -6.84 5.36
CA SER A 85 13.91 -6.89 6.14
C SER A 85 13.79 -5.81 7.23
N GLN A 86 14.91 -5.35 7.78
CA GLN A 86 14.95 -4.30 8.80
C GLN A 86 14.78 -2.89 8.24
N ASP A 87 14.88 -2.72 6.92
CA ASP A 87 14.67 -1.41 6.26
C ASP A 87 13.18 -1.11 6.07
N LEU A 88 12.31 -2.12 6.25
CA LEU A 88 10.87 -1.96 6.18
C LEU A 88 10.38 -1.17 7.40
N ASN A 89 9.94 0.06 7.14
CA ASN A 89 9.44 0.97 8.16
C ASN A 89 7.92 1.13 8.07
N TYR A 90 7.25 1.07 9.22
CA TYR A 90 5.82 1.21 9.37
C TYR A 90 5.53 1.98 10.67
N HIS A 91 4.45 2.75 10.70
CA HIS A 91 3.82 3.05 11.98
C HIS A 91 3.06 1.84 12.52
N ASP A 92 3.15 1.64 13.83
CA ASP A 92 2.24 0.76 14.54
C ASP A 92 0.82 1.35 14.63
N ASP A 93 -0.14 0.48 14.95
CA ASP A 93 -1.56 0.83 14.98
C ASP A 93 -1.89 1.86 16.08
N GLU A 94 -1.11 1.90 17.17
CA GLU A 94 -1.30 2.86 18.26
C GLU A 94 -0.93 4.28 17.81
N THR A 95 0.23 4.41 17.17
CA THR A 95 0.71 5.67 16.58
C THR A 95 -0.27 6.17 15.53
N ILE A 96 -0.72 5.29 14.62
CA ILE A 96 -1.71 5.65 13.60
C ILE A 96 -3.01 6.14 14.26
N ALA A 97 -3.49 5.45 15.30
CA ALA A 97 -4.72 5.83 15.99
C ALA A 97 -4.61 7.21 16.66
N GLU A 98 -3.44 7.57 17.19
CA GLU A 98 -3.19 8.88 17.81
C GLU A 98 -3.19 10.02 16.78
N ILE A 99 -2.51 9.83 15.65
CA ILE A 99 -2.28 10.91 14.67
C ILE A 99 -3.38 11.03 13.59
N LYS A 100 -4.23 10.00 13.46
CA LYS A 100 -5.23 9.90 12.39
C LYS A 100 -6.14 11.12 12.27
N GLU A 101 -6.91 11.41 13.30
CA GLU A 101 -7.93 12.47 13.25
C GLU A 101 -7.32 13.87 13.01
N PRO A 102 -6.21 14.24 13.68
CA PRO A 102 -5.47 15.47 13.35
C PRO A 102 -5.09 15.56 11.85
N ILE A 103 -4.49 14.51 11.30
CA ILE A 103 -4.03 14.48 9.91
C ILE A 103 -5.20 14.60 8.94
N LEU A 104 -6.24 13.78 9.09
CA LEU A 104 -7.41 13.81 8.19
C LEU A 104 -8.10 15.18 8.23
N SER A 105 -8.20 15.80 9.40
CA SER A 105 -8.77 17.14 9.57
C SER A 105 -7.95 18.22 8.86
N ILE A 106 -6.61 18.17 8.95
CA ILE A 106 -5.73 19.12 8.27
C ILE A 106 -5.89 18.98 6.75
N LEU A 107 -5.78 17.76 6.21
CA LEU A 107 -5.88 17.50 4.78
C LEU A 107 -7.24 17.93 4.21
N ARG A 108 -8.32 17.64 4.93
CA ARG A 108 -9.69 17.92 4.48
C ARG A 108 -10.04 19.41 4.57
N TYR A 109 -9.62 20.10 5.64
CA TYR A 109 -10.20 21.41 5.98
C TYR A 109 -9.19 22.56 6.02
N LYS A 110 -7.88 22.29 6.09
CA LYS A 110 -6.88 23.34 6.35
C LYS A 110 -5.98 23.63 5.17
N VAL A 111 -5.57 22.61 4.42
CA VAL A 111 -4.51 22.75 3.39
C VAL A 111 -4.99 22.52 1.96
N ASN A 112 -6.32 22.42 1.72
CA ASN A 112 -6.92 22.22 0.40
C ASN A 112 -6.41 20.99 -0.38
N PHE A 113 -5.72 20.05 0.27
CA PHE A 113 -5.14 18.87 -0.36
C PHE A 113 -6.16 18.08 -1.18
N VAL A 114 -7.32 17.77 -0.59
CA VAL A 114 -8.37 17.00 -1.26
C VAL A 114 -8.85 17.68 -2.54
N SER A 115 -9.07 18.99 -2.49
CA SER A 115 -9.50 19.77 -3.65
C SER A 115 -8.44 19.87 -4.75
N LEU A 116 -7.16 19.86 -4.40
CA LEU A 116 -6.07 19.86 -5.37
C LEU A 116 -5.96 18.49 -6.04
N LEU A 117 -6.00 17.41 -5.27
CA LEU A 117 -5.96 16.06 -5.80
C LEU A 117 -7.20 15.74 -6.67
N ASP A 118 -8.40 16.16 -6.25
CA ASP A 118 -9.65 15.98 -7.01
C ASP A 118 -9.58 16.67 -8.39
N LYS A 119 -8.95 17.84 -8.48
CA LYS A 119 -8.76 18.57 -9.75
C LYS A 119 -7.84 17.84 -10.72
N GLU A 120 -6.82 17.14 -10.24
CA GLU A 120 -5.93 16.35 -11.12
C GLU A 120 -6.72 15.27 -11.88
N PHE A 121 -7.68 14.64 -11.22
CA PHE A 121 -8.50 13.60 -11.86
C PHE A 121 -9.68 14.15 -12.66
N THR A 122 -10.33 15.22 -12.18
CA THR A 122 -11.54 15.77 -12.82
C THR A 122 -11.26 16.74 -13.97
N ASN A 123 -10.22 17.58 -13.85
CA ASN A 123 -9.91 18.60 -14.84
C ASN A 123 -8.76 18.20 -15.76
N ASN A 124 -7.71 17.61 -15.19
CA ASN A 124 -6.52 17.24 -15.95
C ASN A 124 -6.64 15.84 -16.58
N ASN A 125 -7.71 15.09 -16.29
CA ASN A 125 -7.95 13.71 -16.73
C ASN A 125 -6.74 12.80 -16.47
N THR A 126 -6.08 13.00 -15.34
CA THR A 126 -4.90 12.21 -14.97
C THR A 126 -5.27 10.75 -14.74
N VAL A 127 -4.42 9.83 -15.20
CA VAL A 127 -4.57 8.39 -14.94
C VAL A 127 -3.77 8.02 -13.71
N CYS A 128 -4.41 7.37 -12.74
CA CYS A 128 -3.73 6.88 -11.55
C CYS A 128 -2.69 5.83 -11.92
N LYS A 129 -1.49 5.96 -11.36
CA LYS A 129 -0.35 5.05 -11.59
C LYS A 129 -0.25 3.92 -10.55
N GLY A 130 -1.13 3.91 -9.55
CA GLY A 130 -1.04 2.98 -8.43
C GLY A 130 0.06 3.35 -7.42
N ASP A 131 0.43 4.63 -7.36
CA ASP A 131 1.37 5.19 -6.40
C ASP A 131 0.83 6.50 -5.80
N PHE A 132 1.67 7.24 -5.06
CA PHE A 132 1.34 8.54 -4.47
C PHE A 132 2.05 9.71 -5.20
N ALA A 133 2.38 9.58 -6.49
CA ALA A 133 3.17 10.59 -7.18
C ALA A 133 2.51 11.97 -7.14
N LEU A 134 1.20 12.07 -7.37
CA LEU A 134 0.48 13.34 -7.35
C LEU A 134 0.35 13.87 -5.93
N SER A 135 0.00 13.00 -4.97
CA SER A 135 -0.12 13.40 -3.58
C SER A 135 1.20 13.91 -3.01
N LYS A 136 2.33 13.26 -3.32
CA LYS A 136 3.67 13.73 -2.93
C LYS A 136 3.98 15.11 -3.51
N GLU A 137 3.69 15.32 -4.79
CA GLU A 137 3.87 16.63 -5.42
C GLU A 137 3.02 17.72 -4.73
N ILE A 138 1.75 17.45 -4.48
CA ILE A 138 0.84 18.40 -3.81
C ILE A 138 1.31 18.68 -2.38
N LEU A 139 1.67 17.65 -1.60
CA LEU A 139 2.13 17.82 -0.23
C LEU A 139 3.44 18.61 -0.15
N ASN A 140 4.37 18.37 -1.08
CA ASN A 140 5.59 19.17 -1.22
C ASN A 140 5.26 20.65 -1.50
N GLN A 141 4.32 20.94 -2.41
CA GLN A 141 3.88 22.31 -2.70
C GLN A 141 3.18 22.98 -1.51
N LEU A 142 2.51 22.19 -0.67
CA LEU A 142 1.89 22.66 0.58
C LEU A 142 2.89 22.80 1.74
N GLY A 143 4.16 22.45 1.53
CA GLY A 143 5.24 22.65 2.50
C GLY A 143 5.39 21.54 3.55
N PHE A 144 4.79 20.37 3.33
CA PHE A 144 4.98 19.21 4.20
C PHE A 144 6.33 18.55 3.93
N SER A 145 7.05 18.23 5.01
CA SER A 145 8.33 17.51 4.94
C SER A 145 8.14 16.03 4.55
N GLU A 146 9.25 15.33 4.29
CA GLU A 146 9.21 13.88 4.05
C GLU A 146 8.71 13.10 5.29
N GLU A 147 9.03 13.59 6.50
CA GLU A 147 8.54 13.02 7.76
C GLU A 147 7.03 13.23 7.91
N ASP A 148 6.53 14.44 7.65
CA ASP A 148 5.08 14.69 7.67
C ASP A 148 4.36 13.81 6.63
N GLN A 149 4.95 13.66 5.44
CA GLN A 149 4.42 12.81 4.38
C GLN A 149 4.40 11.34 4.79
N PHE A 150 5.42 10.87 5.51
CA PHE A 150 5.47 9.52 6.06
C PHE A 150 4.26 9.26 6.96
N ASP A 151 3.99 10.14 7.93
CA ASP A 151 2.83 10.06 8.82
C ASP A 151 1.51 10.10 8.04
N ILE A 152 1.38 11.07 7.13
CA ILE A 152 0.19 11.28 6.30
C ILE A 152 -0.14 10.03 5.50
N PHE A 153 0.82 9.47 4.76
CA PHE A 153 0.54 8.32 3.90
C PHE A 153 0.23 7.05 4.69
N HIS A 154 0.81 6.87 5.89
CA HIS A 154 0.43 5.74 6.74
C HIS A 154 -0.99 5.84 7.27
N VAL A 155 -1.44 7.05 7.64
CA VAL A 155 -2.85 7.29 7.98
C VAL A 155 -3.75 7.02 6.78
N LEU A 156 -3.41 7.54 5.60
CA LEU A 156 -4.22 7.36 4.40
C LEU A 156 -4.32 5.88 4.00
N MET A 157 -3.23 5.12 4.04
CA MET A 157 -3.23 3.68 3.79
C MET A 157 -4.07 2.91 4.82
N ASN A 158 -4.04 3.32 6.09
CA ASN A 158 -4.89 2.71 7.13
C ASN A 158 -6.39 2.90 6.86
N GLU A 159 -6.76 4.00 6.20
CA GLU A 159 -8.13 4.29 5.78
C GLU A 159 -8.43 3.78 4.35
N GLY A 160 -7.53 2.96 3.78
CA GLY A 160 -7.71 2.30 2.48
C GLY A 160 -7.26 3.10 1.25
N GLY A 161 -6.56 4.22 1.43
CA GLY A 161 -5.97 5.02 0.35
C GLY A 161 -4.56 4.58 -0.01
N TYR A 162 -4.38 3.50 -0.78
CA TYR A 162 -3.06 2.98 -1.14
C TYR A 162 -2.46 3.57 -2.42
N CYS A 163 -3.22 4.40 -3.14
CA CYS A 163 -2.73 5.23 -4.24
C CYS A 163 -3.57 6.52 -4.38
N ASP A 164 -3.14 7.43 -5.25
CA ASP A 164 -3.76 8.74 -5.44
C ASP A 164 -5.28 8.68 -5.69
N CYS A 165 -5.78 7.73 -6.49
CA CYS A 165 -7.22 7.62 -6.70
C CYS A 165 -7.96 6.97 -5.53
N GLU A 166 -7.36 6.00 -4.83
CA GLU A 166 -7.96 5.35 -3.67
C GLU A 166 -8.08 6.31 -2.47
N ILE A 167 -7.18 7.28 -2.34
CA ILE A 167 -7.35 8.38 -1.38
C ILE A 167 -8.71 9.07 -1.57
N LEU A 168 -9.12 9.33 -2.81
CA LEU A 168 -10.41 9.94 -3.11
C LEU A 168 -11.57 8.93 -2.99
N TYR A 169 -11.41 7.69 -3.45
CA TYR A 169 -12.48 6.69 -3.43
C TYR A 169 -12.83 6.18 -2.03
N ASN A 170 -11.81 6.04 -1.17
CA ASN A 170 -11.93 5.32 0.10
C ASN A 170 -11.86 6.26 1.30
N VAL A 171 -11.02 7.30 1.26
CA VAL A 171 -10.80 8.20 2.40
C VAL A 171 -11.67 9.47 2.31
N PHE A 172 -11.64 10.15 1.16
CA PHE A 172 -12.38 11.41 0.92
C PHE A 172 -13.50 11.23 -0.11
N LYS A 173 -14.46 10.36 0.24
CA LYS A 173 -15.58 9.91 -0.61
C LYS A 173 -16.50 11.05 -1.09
N GLU A 174 -16.43 12.19 -0.44
CA GLU A 174 -17.14 13.41 -0.79
C GLU A 174 -16.60 14.13 -2.03
N SER A 175 -15.41 13.77 -2.52
CA SER A 175 -14.78 14.37 -3.71
C SER A 175 -15.60 14.18 -4.99
N ASN A 176 -15.50 15.11 -5.95
CA ASN A 176 -16.29 15.04 -7.18
C ASN A 176 -15.90 13.82 -8.01
N TYR A 177 -14.60 13.50 -8.06
CA TYR A 177 -14.09 12.32 -8.74
C TYR A 177 -14.67 11.03 -8.15
N ALA A 178 -14.71 10.90 -6.83
CA ALA A 178 -15.30 9.72 -6.18
C ALA A 178 -16.80 9.61 -6.46
N GLN A 179 -17.54 10.71 -6.36
CA GLN A 179 -18.97 10.73 -6.68
C GLN A 179 -19.26 10.28 -8.12
N ALA A 180 -18.49 10.78 -9.09
CA ALA A 180 -18.61 10.37 -10.49
C ALA A 180 -18.26 8.90 -10.70
N TYR A 181 -17.17 8.41 -10.07
CA TYR A 181 -16.74 7.02 -10.16
C TYR A 181 -17.81 6.05 -9.66
N TRP A 182 -18.39 6.33 -8.49
CA TRP A 182 -19.39 5.45 -7.86
C TRP A 182 -20.77 5.52 -8.54
N ALA A 183 -21.17 6.68 -9.07
CA ALA A 183 -22.44 6.83 -9.78
C ALA A 183 -22.53 5.95 -11.05
N THR A 184 -21.39 5.58 -11.65
CA THR A 184 -21.35 4.70 -12.83
C THR A 184 -21.38 3.20 -12.50
N ARG A 185 -21.36 2.84 -11.21
CA ARG A 185 -21.25 1.46 -10.71
C ARG A 185 -22.41 1.02 -9.82
N THR A 186 -23.37 1.91 -9.60
CA THR A 186 -24.69 1.66 -9.00
C THR A 186 -25.74 1.52 -10.10
#